data_AF-A0A2U1SZ99-F1
#
_entry.id   AF-A0A2U1SZ99-F1
#
_cell.length_a   1.000
_cell.length_b   1.000
_cell.length_c   1.000
_cell.angle_alpha   90.00
_cell.angle_beta   90.00
_cell.angle_gamma   90.00
#
_symmetry.space_group_name_H-M   'P 1'
#
loop_
_entity.id
_entity.type
_entity.pdbx_description
1 polymer ?
#
loop_
_entity_poly.entity_id
_entity_poly.type
_entity_poly.pdbx_seq_one_letter_code
_entity_poly.pdbx_strand_id
1 'polypeptide(L)'
;MSTPPLSPASSPEADAPQPGTPDSGASTVTVGGIAVAALVMGILAFLAGWIPIVGALFGITGLILGIIALVRRKGRGMGITAVILSTLAIIASVITTVLAITLLPLMLVSFANISDDVTDGIADQVVPPQIVETPCYGFDAPSGYINSQSAADQEACWTTLELRGELNENGEFTNTGEGDIFGSIYVEPVDSEIVASWGVGLGGDSDDLDAAVTYLADAYFSQLGTVTTLNEPMTIDGAAANITRLDNGAGPDTTNVVIATFSPSTYALESESETSEAKFWVITVATMDDDGDDILERMIDTWQWR
;
A
#
# COMPACT_ATOMS: atom_id res chain seq x y z
N MET A 1 -8.68 54.00 -61.75
CA MET A 1 -8.77 52.53 -61.84
C MET A 1 -7.38 51.95 -61.55
N SER A 2 -7.27 51.17 -60.47
CA SER A 2 -6.31 50.09 -60.15
C SER A 2 -4.78 50.34 -60.04
N THR A 3 -4.31 50.46 -58.78
CA THR A 3 -3.21 49.75 -58.01
C THR A 3 -2.16 48.84 -58.72
N PRO A 4 -1.01 48.40 -58.08
CA PRO A 4 -0.23 48.85 -56.89
C PRO A 4 1.34 48.76 -57.10
N PRO A 5 2.26 48.44 -56.12
CA PRO A 5 3.26 49.37 -55.54
C PRO A 5 4.77 48.97 -55.69
N LEU A 6 5.62 49.73 -55.00
CA LEU A 6 7.10 49.94 -55.08
C LEU A 6 8.05 48.85 -54.52
N SER A 7 9.30 48.88 -55.03
CA SER A 7 10.62 48.55 -54.38
C SER A 7 11.10 47.08 -54.27
N PRO A 8 12.41 46.80 -54.05
CA PRO A 8 13.64 47.45 -54.58
C PRO A 8 14.81 46.49 -54.97
N ALA A 9 15.78 47.13 -55.62
CA ALA A 9 17.23 46.95 -55.80
C ALA A 9 18.10 45.82 -55.17
N SER A 10 19.17 45.57 -55.96
CA SER A 10 20.59 45.29 -55.66
C SER A 10 21.10 43.86 -55.37
N SER A 11 21.67 43.31 -56.44
CA SER A 11 22.90 42.52 -56.67
C SER A 11 24.05 42.51 -55.63
N PRO A 12 25.05 41.58 -55.78
CA PRO A 12 25.75 40.87 -54.69
C PRO A 12 27.27 41.19 -54.58
N GLU A 13 27.99 40.30 -53.85
CA GLU A 13 29.46 40.05 -53.89
C GLU A 13 30.28 40.81 -52.82
N ALA A 14 30.76 40.15 -51.75
CA ALA A 14 31.98 39.33 -51.58
C ALA A 14 33.13 40.12 -50.91
N ASP A 15 33.70 39.58 -49.83
CA ASP A 15 35.09 39.11 -49.73
C ASP A 15 35.73 39.24 -48.33
N ALA A 16 36.56 38.23 -48.02
CA ALA A 16 37.73 38.13 -47.14
C ALA A 16 37.70 38.30 -45.58
N PRO A 17 38.47 37.47 -44.83
CA PRO A 17 38.63 37.50 -43.37
C PRO A 17 39.98 38.11 -42.91
N GLN A 18 40.07 38.72 -41.70
CA GLN A 18 41.34 38.88 -40.95
C GLN A 18 41.15 39.35 -39.47
N PRO A 19 42.18 39.34 -38.59
CA PRO A 19 42.13 38.76 -37.24
C PRO A 19 42.40 39.79 -36.11
N GLY A 20 42.17 39.41 -34.85
CA GLY A 20 42.55 40.25 -33.70
C GLY A 20 42.22 39.65 -32.34
N THR A 21 43.22 39.03 -31.72
CA THR A 21 43.39 38.87 -30.25
C THR A 21 43.66 40.24 -29.59
N PRO A 22 43.77 40.39 -28.25
CA PRO A 22 43.24 39.65 -27.08
C PRO A 22 42.51 40.59 -26.07
N ASP A 23 41.88 40.04 -25.02
CA ASP A 23 42.22 40.27 -23.59
C ASP A 23 41.01 40.11 -22.62
N SER A 24 41.30 39.34 -21.56
CA SER A 24 40.77 39.30 -20.19
C SER A 24 39.30 39.62 -19.87
N GLY A 25 38.63 38.60 -19.30
CA GLY A 25 37.43 38.76 -18.48
C GLY A 25 37.21 37.54 -17.61
N ALA A 26 37.76 37.56 -16.39
CA ALA A 26 37.48 36.56 -15.37
C ALA A 26 35.96 36.48 -15.10
N SER A 27 35.41 35.29 -15.10
CA SER A 27 34.15 34.97 -14.43
C SER A 27 34.34 33.64 -13.73
N THR A 28 34.67 33.76 -12.45
CA THR A 28 34.61 32.74 -11.42
C THR A 28 33.26 32.01 -11.46
N VAL A 29 33.22 30.85 -12.12
CA VAL A 29 32.10 29.91 -11.95
C VAL A 29 32.47 29.00 -10.79
N THR A 30 31.81 29.28 -9.68
CA THR A 30 31.86 28.68 -8.35
C THR A 30 32.17 27.16 -8.36
N VAL A 31 33.43 26.81 -8.09
CA VAL A 31 33.93 25.42 -7.98
C VAL A 31 33.40 24.69 -6.72
N GLY A 32 32.69 25.40 -5.82
CA GLY A 32 32.20 24.84 -4.56
C GLY A 32 31.02 23.86 -4.71
N GLY A 33 30.06 24.12 -5.59
CA GLY A 33 28.80 23.36 -5.62
C GLY A 33 28.94 21.94 -6.17
N ILE A 34 29.74 21.76 -7.22
CA ILE A 34 29.88 20.47 -7.91
C ILE A 34 30.75 19.50 -7.10
N ALA A 35 31.78 20.00 -6.43
CA ALA A 35 32.63 19.18 -5.55
C ALA A 35 31.86 18.69 -4.32
N VAL A 36 31.01 19.55 -3.74
CA VAL A 36 30.13 19.18 -2.62
C VAL A 36 29.04 18.21 -3.09
N ALA A 37 28.43 18.42 -4.26
CA ALA A 37 27.46 17.49 -4.82
C ALA A 37 28.06 16.09 -5.05
N ALA A 38 29.29 16.00 -5.54
CA ALA A 38 29.99 14.72 -5.72
C ALA A 38 30.32 14.03 -4.38
N LEU A 39 30.69 14.79 -3.35
CA LEU A 39 30.94 14.26 -2.00
C LEU A 39 29.65 13.74 -1.37
N VAL A 40 28.56 14.51 -1.47
CA VAL A 40 27.25 14.15 -0.95
C VAL A 40 26.72 12.91 -1.65
N MET A 41 26.89 12.80 -2.97
CA MET A 41 26.43 11.60 -3.69
C MET A 41 27.27 10.36 -3.37
N GLY A 42 28.55 10.52 -3.02
CA GLY A 42 29.39 9.42 -2.50
C GLY A 42 28.96 8.95 -1.10
N ILE A 43 28.59 9.89 -0.21
CA ILE A 43 28.09 9.56 1.15
C ILE A 43 26.71 8.91 1.07
N LEU A 44 25.81 9.43 0.22
CA LEU A 44 24.49 8.84 0.00
C LEU A 44 24.58 7.45 -0.63
N ALA A 45 25.53 7.21 -1.55
CA ALA A 45 25.77 5.88 -2.10
C ALA A 45 26.32 4.89 -1.04
N PHE A 46 27.15 5.36 -0.11
CA PHE A 46 27.66 4.55 1.00
C PHE A 46 26.55 4.22 2.01
N LEU A 47 25.68 5.18 2.34
CA LEU A 47 24.52 4.97 3.23
C LEU A 47 23.44 4.08 2.59
N ALA A 48 23.19 4.23 1.28
CA ALA A 48 22.26 3.37 0.54
C ALA A 48 22.76 1.92 0.39
N GLY A 49 24.07 1.69 0.55
CA GLY A 49 24.67 0.34 0.57
C GLY A 49 24.37 -0.47 1.83
N TRP A 50 23.75 0.12 2.86
CA TRP A 50 23.39 -0.57 4.12
C TRP A 50 21.99 -1.23 4.08
N ILE A 51 21.19 -0.99 3.03
CA ILE A 51 19.82 -1.57 2.89
C ILE A 51 19.77 -2.49 1.66
N PRO A 52 19.75 -3.83 1.85
CA PRO A 52 20.04 -4.81 0.78
C PRO A 52 19.00 -4.89 -0.36
N ILE A 53 17.78 -4.39 -0.18
CA ILE A 53 16.71 -4.53 -1.19
C ILE A 53 16.64 -3.31 -2.15
N VAL A 54 17.10 -2.12 -1.73
CA VAL A 54 17.10 -0.90 -2.57
C VAL A 54 18.44 -0.71 -3.32
N GLY A 55 19.52 -1.31 -2.83
CA GLY A 55 20.86 -1.19 -3.40
C GLY A 55 21.02 -1.76 -4.82
N ALA A 56 20.22 -2.77 -5.21
CA ALA A 56 20.30 -3.39 -6.53
C ALA A 56 19.82 -2.45 -7.66
N LEU A 57 18.74 -1.69 -7.43
CA LEU A 57 18.19 -0.78 -8.43
C LEU A 57 19.01 0.52 -8.56
N PHE A 58 19.53 1.04 -7.44
CA PHE A 58 20.39 2.22 -7.45
C PHE A 58 21.83 1.93 -7.90
N GLY A 59 22.32 0.70 -7.72
CA GLY A 59 23.66 0.31 -8.14
C GLY A 59 23.87 0.41 -9.66
N ILE A 60 22.87 0.02 -10.46
CA ILE A 60 22.93 0.09 -11.92
C ILE A 60 22.92 1.55 -12.39
N THR A 61 22.05 2.36 -11.81
CA THR A 61 21.93 3.79 -12.15
C THR A 61 23.18 4.58 -11.72
N GLY A 62 23.74 4.26 -10.55
CA GLY A 62 24.99 4.82 -10.03
C GLY A 62 26.22 4.40 -10.86
N LEU A 63 26.25 3.18 -11.36
CA LEU A 63 27.29 2.69 -12.26
C LEU A 63 27.29 3.47 -13.58
N ILE A 64 26.10 3.70 -14.17
CA ILE A 64 25.95 4.44 -15.43
C ILE A 64 26.37 5.91 -15.25
N LEU A 65 25.95 6.58 -14.16
CA LEU A 65 26.37 7.96 -13.87
C LEU A 65 27.87 8.06 -13.55
N GLY A 66 28.45 7.05 -12.90
CA GLY A 66 29.89 6.97 -12.63
C GLY A 66 30.73 6.84 -13.91
N ILE A 67 30.25 6.06 -14.89
CA ILE A 67 30.90 5.92 -16.20
C ILE A 67 30.83 7.24 -16.98
N ILE A 68 29.69 7.95 -16.96
CA ILE A 68 29.54 9.24 -17.65
C ILE A 68 30.44 10.32 -17.04
N ALA A 69 30.65 10.30 -15.72
CA ALA A 69 31.56 11.22 -15.03
C ALA A 69 33.04 11.00 -15.40
N LEU A 70 33.43 9.76 -15.77
CA LEU A 70 34.78 9.43 -16.20
C LEU A 70 35.14 10.03 -17.58
N VAL A 71 34.15 10.19 -18.46
CA VAL A 71 34.40 10.52 -19.88
C VAL A 71 34.63 12.03 -20.12
N ARG A 72 34.38 12.92 -19.14
CA ARG A 72 34.39 14.39 -19.37
C ARG A 72 35.49 15.22 -18.67
N ARG A 73 36.61 14.64 -18.22
CA ARG A 73 37.71 15.46 -17.65
C ARG A 73 38.81 15.81 -18.66
N LYS A 74 38.93 17.11 -18.96
CA LYS A 74 40.09 17.78 -19.55
C LYS A 74 40.82 18.54 -18.43
N GLY A 75 41.98 18.04 -17.97
CA GLY A 75 42.81 18.74 -16.97
C GLY A 75 43.70 17.80 -16.15
N ARG A 76 45.02 17.84 -16.39
CA ARG A 76 46.00 16.77 -16.09
C ARG A 76 46.46 16.60 -14.63
N GLY A 77 45.84 17.26 -13.65
CA GLY A 77 46.25 17.18 -12.22
C GLY A 77 45.27 16.47 -11.29
N MET A 78 43.97 16.44 -11.64
CA MET A 78 42.89 15.91 -10.80
C MET A 78 42.45 14.48 -11.19
N GLY A 79 43.29 13.79 -11.97
CA GLY A 79 43.09 12.40 -12.38
C GLY A 79 43.73 11.39 -11.42
N ILE A 80 44.88 11.72 -10.83
CA ILE A 80 45.64 10.78 -9.98
C ILE A 80 44.90 10.52 -8.66
N THR A 81 44.33 11.56 -8.04
CA THR A 81 43.51 11.41 -6.83
C THR A 81 42.22 10.63 -7.11
N ALA A 82 41.60 10.84 -8.27
CA ALA A 82 40.42 10.07 -8.69
C ALA A 82 40.75 8.59 -8.94
N VAL A 83 41.91 8.29 -9.51
CA VAL A 83 42.38 6.92 -9.71
C VAL A 83 42.66 6.24 -8.36
N ILE A 84 43.35 6.90 -7.44
CA ILE A 84 43.64 6.33 -6.10
C ILE A 84 42.35 6.08 -5.32
N LEU A 85 41.43 7.04 -5.33
CA LEU A 85 40.15 6.90 -4.64
C LEU A 85 39.26 5.83 -5.29
N SER A 86 39.31 5.70 -6.62
CA SER A 86 38.64 4.64 -7.37
C SER A 86 39.20 3.26 -7.02
N THR A 87 40.52 3.12 -6.95
CA THR A 87 41.15 1.86 -6.55
C THR A 87 40.78 1.47 -5.12
N LEU A 88 40.76 2.42 -4.18
CA LEU A 88 40.32 2.17 -2.80
C LEU A 88 38.83 1.80 -2.72
N ALA A 89 37.99 2.45 -3.51
CA ALA A 89 36.56 2.13 -3.58
C ALA A 89 36.32 0.72 -4.16
N ILE A 90 37.09 0.32 -5.17
CA ILE A 90 37.04 -1.05 -5.73
C ILE A 90 37.44 -2.07 -4.66
N ILE A 91 38.53 -1.81 -3.91
CA ILE A 91 38.97 -2.72 -2.84
C ILE A 91 37.92 -2.83 -1.74
N ALA A 92 37.36 -1.70 -1.28
CA ALA A 92 36.31 -1.69 -0.27
C ALA A 92 35.05 -2.44 -0.76
N SER A 93 34.65 -2.23 -2.01
CA SER A 93 33.52 -2.91 -2.64
C SER A 93 33.73 -4.42 -2.75
N VAL A 94 34.93 -4.86 -3.11
CA VAL A 94 35.26 -6.30 -3.14
C VAL A 94 35.16 -6.90 -1.74
N ILE A 95 35.68 -6.22 -0.72
CA ILE A 95 35.64 -6.71 0.67
C ILE A 95 34.19 -6.81 1.17
N THR A 96 33.37 -5.77 0.97
CA THR A 96 31.97 -5.80 1.39
C THR A 96 31.16 -6.84 0.62
N THR A 97 31.44 -7.02 -0.67
CA THR A 97 30.79 -8.06 -1.50
C THR A 97 31.15 -9.46 -1.00
N VAL A 98 32.42 -9.73 -0.69
CA VAL A 98 32.86 -11.04 -0.16
C VAL A 98 32.24 -11.29 1.22
N LEU A 99 32.19 -10.28 2.08
CA LEU A 99 31.55 -10.40 3.40
C LEU A 99 30.03 -10.62 3.27
N ALA A 100 29.36 -9.93 2.36
CA ALA A 100 27.95 -10.16 2.08
C ALA A 100 27.72 -11.59 1.57
N ILE A 101 28.50 -12.07 0.59
CA ILE A 101 28.33 -13.43 0.03
C ILE A 101 28.61 -14.52 1.08
N THR A 102 29.49 -14.28 2.05
CA THR A 102 29.88 -15.30 3.04
C THR A 102 29.05 -15.25 4.33
N LEU A 103 28.69 -14.06 4.82
CA LEU A 103 27.95 -13.89 6.08
C LEU A 103 26.43 -13.86 5.89
N LEU A 104 25.92 -13.32 4.77
CA LEU A 104 24.49 -13.29 4.47
C LEU A 104 23.86 -14.70 4.44
N PRO A 105 24.42 -15.71 3.73
CA PRO A 105 23.83 -17.05 3.75
C PRO A 105 23.93 -17.70 5.13
N LEU A 106 25.00 -17.45 5.90
CA LEU A 106 25.15 -18.00 7.24
C LEU A 106 24.09 -17.45 8.22
N MET A 107 23.73 -16.16 8.05
CA MET A 107 22.66 -15.51 8.80
C MET A 107 21.28 -15.99 8.35
N LEU A 108 21.02 -16.08 7.03
CA LEU A 108 19.77 -16.58 6.45
C LEU A 108 19.45 -18.01 6.88
N VAL A 109 20.45 -18.89 6.88
CA VAL A 109 20.29 -20.28 7.32
C VAL A 109 19.87 -20.35 8.79
N SER A 110 20.31 -19.42 9.65
CA SER A 110 19.89 -19.40 11.06
C SER A 110 18.42 -19.01 11.24
N PHE A 111 17.84 -18.21 10.33
CA PHE A 111 16.40 -17.91 10.33
C PHE A 111 15.57 -19.04 9.69
N ALA A 112 16.09 -19.72 8.66
CA ALA A 112 15.38 -20.80 7.98
C ALA A 112 15.25 -22.09 8.83
N ASN A 113 16.20 -22.37 9.72
CA ASN A 113 16.14 -23.56 10.59
C ASN A 113 15.13 -23.46 11.75
N ILE A 114 14.43 -22.32 11.93
CA ILE A 114 13.31 -22.20 12.88
C ILE A 114 11.99 -22.63 12.22
N SER A 115 11.91 -22.61 10.89
CA SER A 115 10.69 -22.89 10.12
C SER A 115 10.40 -24.38 9.96
N ASP A 116 11.44 -25.23 9.90
CA ASP A 116 11.28 -26.66 9.57
C ASP A 116 10.88 -27.55 10.77
N ASP A 117 10.96 -27.05 12.01
CA ASP A 117 10.56 -27.81 13.21
C ASP A 117 9.11 -27.52 13.65
N VAL A 118 8.39 -26.64 12.94
CA VAL A 118 7.00 -26.25 13.25
C VAL A 118 5.99 -26.85 12.25
N THR A 119 6.45 -27.29 11.08
CA THR A 119 5.56 -27.68 9.96
C THR A 119 4.99 -29.09 10.04
N ASP A 120 5.46 -29.96 10.95
CA ASP A 120 4.97 -31.35 11.05
C ASP A 120 3.83 -31.51 12.09
N GLY A 121 3.28 -30.41 12.63
CA GLY A 121 2.30 -30.45 13.73
C GLY A 121 1.07 -29.53 13.61
N ILE A 122 0.89 -28.81 12.49
CA ILE A 122 -0.16 -27.79 12.36
C ILE A 122 -1.40 -28.23 11.56
N ALA A 123 -1.41 -29.42 10.97
CA ALA A 123 -2.56 -29.91 10.19
C ALA A 123 -3.83 -30.22 11.03
N ASP A 124 -3.83 -29.99 12.35
CA ASP A 124 -4.97 -30.27 13.22
C ASP A 124 -5.10 -29.26 14.39
N GLN A 125 -4.47 -28.09 14.29
CA GLN A 125 -4.65 -27.06 15.30
C GLN A 125 -5.98 -26.34 15.06
N VAL A 126 -7.04 -26.86 15.69
CA VAL A 126 -8.26 -26.09 15.95
C VAL A 126 -7.83 -24.85 16.76
N VAL A 127 -7.57 -23.75 16.07
CA VAL A 127 -7.35 -22.45 16.70
C VAL A 127 -8.67 -22.11 17.42
N PRO A 128 -8.66 -21.91 18.75
CA PRO A 128 -9.88 -21.59 19.47
C PRO A 128 -10.52 -20.32 18.89
N PRO A 129 -11.86 -20.19 18.94
CA PRO A 129 -12.56 -18.99 18.47
C PRO A 129 -11.90 -17.75 19.08
N GLN A 130 -11.60 -16.79 18.21
CA GLN A 130 -10.95 -15.54 18.60
C GLN A 130 -12.03 -14.54 18.96
N ILE A 131 -11.97 -13.98 20.15
CA ILE A 131 -12.89 -12.90 20.54
C ILE A 131 -12.30 -11.60 20.02
N VAL A 132 -13.02 -10.91 19.13
CA VAL A 132 -12.68 -9.56 18.70
C VAL A 132 -13.27 -8.59 19.70
N GLU A 133 -12.44 -7.69 20.22
CA GLU A 133 -12.86 -6.69 21.19
C GLU A 133 -12.29 -5.34 20.81
N THR A 134 -13.17 -4.38 20.54
CA THR A 134 -12.83 -2.97 20.28
C THR A 134 -13.48 -2.08 21.34
N PRO A 135 -13.19 -0.77 21.36
CA PRO A 135 -13.94 0.17 22.19
C PRO A 135 -15.42 0.31 21.79
N CYS A 136 -15.80 -0.03 20.54
CA CYS A 136 -17.15 0.20 20.01
C CYS A 136 -18.03 -1.07 19.99
N TYR A 137 -17.42 -2.23 19.75
CA TYR A 137 -18.12 -3.50 19.65
C TYR A 137 -17.21 -4.69 19.99
N GLY A 138 -17.80 -5.84 20.22
CA GLY A 138 -17.11 -7.13 20.25
C GLY A 138 -17.96 -8.25 19.65
N PHE A 139 -17.32 -9.32 19.18
CA PHE A 139 -17.98 -10.52 18.65
C PHE A 139 -17.03 -11.72 18.63
N ASP A 140 -17.60 -12.94 18.52
CA ASP A 140 -16.84 -14.16 18.34
C ASP A 140 -16.52 -14.35 16.86
N ALA A 141 -15.26 -14.13 16.49
CA ALA A 141 -14.81 -14.31 15.12
C ALA A 141 -14.56 -15.79 14.79
N PRO A 142 -14.76 -16.19 13.53
CA PRO A 142 -14.54 -17.56 13.07
C PRO A 142 -13.09 -18.00 13.32
N SER A 143 -12.93 -19.28 13.64
CA SER A 143 -11.62 -19.91 13.80
C SER A 143 -10.85 -19.89 12.48
N GLY A 144 -9.53 -19.73 12.56
CA GLY A 144 -8.66 -19.77 11.38
C GLY A 144 -8.55 -18.46 10.59
N TYR A 145 -9.41 -17.48 10.86
CA TYR A 145 -9.17 -16.11 10.42
C TYR A 145 -8.04 -15.51 11.26
N ILE A 146 -7.24 -14.62 10.67
CA ILE A 146 -6.22 -13.87 11.39
C ILE A 146 -6.62 -12.40 11.50
N ASN A 147 -6.44 -11.81 12.68
CA ASN A 147 -6.56 -10.37 12.87
C ASN A 147 -5.22 -9.71 12.50
N SER A 148 -5.13 -9.16 11.29
CA SER A 148 -3.91 -8.52 10.76
C SER A 148 -3.83 -7.02 11.03
N GLN A 149 -4.63 -6.51 11.97
CA GLN A 149 -4.81 -5.10 12.19
C GLN A 149 -3.79 -4.48 13.17
N SER A 150 -3.46 -3.19 13.00
CA SER A 150 -2.64 -2.43 13.96
C SER A 150 -3.41 -2.10 15.25
N ALA A 151 -2.70 -1.83 16.34
CA ALA A 151 -3.35 -1.40 17.60
C ALA A 151 -4.13 -0.08 17.44
N ALA A 152 -3.66 0.82 16.59
CA ALA A 152 -4.31 2.11 16.34
C ALA A 152 -5.67 1.93 15.63
N ASP A 153 -5.74 1.02 14.67
CA ASP A 153 -7.00 0.74 13.96
C ASP A 153 -8.03 0.06 14.89
N GLN A 154 -7.57 -0.79 15.83
CA GLN A 154 -8.43 -1.38 16.87
C GLN A 154 -9.02 -0.30 17.79
N GLU A 155 -8.22 0.71 18.16
CA GLU A 155 -8.68 1.86 18.93
C GLU A 155 -9.67 2.73 18.13
N ALA A 156 -9.47 2.86 16.82
CA ALA A 156 -10.39 3.52 15.90
C ALA A 156 -11.61 2.64 15.53
N CYS A 157 -11.80 1.49 16.21
CA CYS A 157 -12.91 0.56 16.01
C CYS A 157 -13.02 -0.03 14.60
N TRP A 158 -11.93 -0.02 13.82
CA TRP A 158 -11.86 -0.82 12.61
C TRP A 158 -11.66 -2.28 13.00
N THR A 159 -12.07 -3.24 12.17
CA THR A 159 -11.61 -4.64 12.28
C THR A 159 -11.30 -5.20 10.90
N THR A 160 -10.16 -5.89 10.78
CA THR A 160 -9.77 -6.65 9.59
C THR A 160 -9.40 -8.07 9.97
N LEU A 161 -10.24 -9.02 9.58
CA LEU A 161 -9.98 -10.46 9.72
C LEU A 161 -9.86 -11.08 8.34
N GLU A 162 -8.88 -11.95 8.14
CA GLU A 162 -8.65 -12.61 6.87
C GLU A 162 -8.40 -14.11 7.06
N LEU A 163 -9.08 -14.93 6.28
CA LEU A 163 -8.78 -16.34 6.12
C LEU A 163 -7.75 -16.47 5.00
N ARG A 164 -6.53 -16.87 5.36
CA ARG A 164 -5.40 -16.97 4.43
C ARG A 164 -4.91 -18.39 4.31
N GLY A 165 -4.57 -18.77 3.07
CA GLY A 165 -4.11 -20.12 2.80
C GLY A 165 -3.66 -20.33 1.36
N GLU A 166 -3.60 -21.61 0.99
CA GLU A 166 -3.27 -22.05 -0.36
C GLU A 166 -4.24 -23.16 -0.79
N LEU A 167 -4.50 -23.24 -2.09
CA LEU A 167 -5.20 -24.38 -2.69
C LEU A 167 -4.17 -25.45 -3.06
N ASN A 168 -4.46 -26.71 -2.70
CA ASN A 168 -3.66 -27.84 -3.18
C ASN A 168 -3.93 -28.13 -4.67
N GLU A 169 -3.20 -29.09 -5.27
CA GLU A 169 -3.35 -29.46 -6.68
C GLU A 169 -4.78 -29.92 -7.06
N ASN A 170 -5.59 -30.33 -6.06
CA ASN A 170 -6.97 -30.76 -6.24
C ASN A 170 -7.98 -29.63 -6.05
N GLY A 171 -7.53 -28.40 -5.74
CA GLY A 171 -8.39 -27.26 -5.44
C GLY A 171 -9.01 -27.27 -4.04
N GLU A 172 -8.46 -28.05 -3.12
CA GLU A 172 -8.89 -28.07 -1.72
C GLU A 172 -8.06 -27.06 -0.91
N PHE A 173 -8.77 -26.26 -0.10
CA PHE A 173 -8.21 -25.19 0.70
C PHE A 173 -7.43 -25.74 1.90
N THR A 174 -6.24 -25.18 2.13
CA THR A 174 -5.45 -25.39 3.34
C THR A 174 -5.22 -24.05 4.01
N ASN A 175 -5.71 -23.89 5.24
CA ASN A 175 -5.42 -22.72 6.06
C ASN A 175 -3.96 -22.75 6.51
N THR A 176 -3.14 -21.83 5.99
CA THR A 176 -1.73 -21.69 6.37
C THR A 176 -1.49 -20.42 7.19
N GLY A 177 -2.49 -19.53 7.32
CA GLY A 177 -2.35 -18.20 7.91
C GLY A 177 -1.56 -17.21 7.04
N GLU A 178 -1.02 -17.64 5.90
CA GLU A 178 -0.28 -16.83 4.94
C GLU A 178 -0.76 -17.15 3.51
N GLY A 179 -0.28 -16.43 2.50
CA GLY A 179 -0.70 -16.66 1.10
C GLY A 179 -1.95 -15.86 0.71
N ASP A 180 -2.78 -16.45 -0.17
CA ASP A 180 -3.93 -15.79 -0.77
C ASP A 180 -5.09 -15.66 0.22
N ILE A 181 -5.95 -14.66 0.03
CA ILE A 181 -7.13 -14.42 0.87
C ILE A 181 -8.30 -15.22 0.30
N PHE A 182 -8.84 -16.13 1.11
CA PHE A 182 -10.01 -16.97 0.78
C PHE A 182 -11.27 -16.55 1.54
N GLY A 183 -11.11 -15.69 2.55
CA GLY A 183 -12.23 -15.06 3.25
C GLY A 183 -11.78 -13.79 3.96
N SER A 184 -12.70 -12.87 4.15
CA SER A 184 -12.46 -11.62 4.87
C SER A 184 -13.69 -11.19 5.66
N ILE A 185 -13.44 -10.57 6.81
CA ILE A 185 -14.42 -9.81 7.58
C ILE A 185 -13.81 -8.44 7.83
N TYR A 186 -14.44 -7.41 7.27
CA TYR A 186 -14.07 -6.02 7.47
C TYR A 186 -15.20 -5.32 8.23
N VAL A 187 -14.89 -4.63 9.32
CA VAL A 187 -15.82 -3.78 10.05
C VAL A 187 -15.29 -2.36 10.00
N GLU A 188 -16.03 -1.46 9.35
CA GLU A 188 -15.57 -0.11 9.03
C GLU A 188 -16.55 0.92 9.59
N PRO A 189 -16.08 1.86 10.44
CA PRO A 189 -16.88 2.99 10.83
C PRO A 189 -16.95 3.96 9.66
N VAL A 190 -18.15 4.49 9.41
CA VAL A 190 -18.30 5.60 8.48
C VAL A 190 -18.47 6.89 9.29
N ASP A 191 -17.64 7.87 8.97
CA ASP A 191 -17.71 9.20 9.56
C ASP A 191 -19.12 9.79 9.39
N SER A 192 -19.66 10.32 10.48
CA SER A 192 -21.00 10.90 10.51
C SER A 192 -21.14 12.09 9.56
N GLU A 193 -20.07 12.83 9.29
CA GLU A 193 -20.06 13.89 8.28
C GLU A 193 -20.19 13.33 6.86
N ILE A 194 -19.56 12.18 6.59
CA ILE A 194 -19.67 11.47 5.31
C ILE A 194 -21.10 10.97 5.13
N VAL A 195 -21.69 10.32 6.14
CA VAL A 195 -23.07 9.82 6.07
C VAL A 195 -24.06 10.97 5.86
N ALA A 196 -23.87 12.10 6.57
CA ALA A 196 -24.70 13.29 6.37
C ALA A 196 -24.59 13.85 4.94
N SER A 197 -23.43 13.72 4.29
CA SER A 197 -23.22 14.14 2.89
C SER A 197 -24.03 13.31 1.90
N TRP A 198 -24.46 12.09 2.27
CA TRP A 198 -25.34 11.25 1.45
C TRP A 198 -26.80 11.70 1.49
N GLY A 199 -27.13 12.70 2.32
CA GLY A 199 -28.51 13.15 2.55
C GLY A 199 -29.30 12.21 3.46
N VAL A 200 -28.62 11.37 4.23
CA VAL A 200 -29.19 10.39 5.16
C VAL A 200 -29.26 11.01 6.56
N GLY A 201 -30.35 10.77 7.29
CA GLY A 201 -30.43 11.17 8.69
C GLY A 201 -29.57 10.28 9.58
N LEU A 202 -29.14 10.83 10.71
CA LEU A 202 -28.39 10.07 11.73
C LEU A 202 -29.31 9.66 12.89
N GLY A 203 -30.63 9.61 12.67
CA GLY A 203 -31.61 9.15 13.65
C GLY A 203 -31.43 7.67 13.94
N GLY A 204 -31.11 6.89 12.90
CA GLY A 204 -30.92 5.44 12.98
C GLY A 204 -32.25 4.68 12.94
N ASP A 205 -33.30 5.29 12.38
CA ASP A 205 -34.53 4.60 12.04
C ASP A 205 -34.40 3.84 10.71
N SER A 206 -35.41 3.04 10.37
CA SER A 206 -35.39 2.21 9.16
C SER A 206 -35.32 3.03 7.87
N ASP A 207 -35.87 4.25 7.87
CA ASP A 207 -35.88 5.12 6.70
C ASP A 207 -34.47 5.68 6.44
N ASP A 208 -33.78 6.11 7.51
CA ASP A 208 -32.37 6.49 7.44
C ASP A 208 -31.49 5.33 6.95
N LEU A 209 -31.72 4.12 7.48
CA LEU A 209 -30.97 2.93 7.08
C LEU A 209 -31.18 2.59 5.61
N ASP A 210 -32.43 2.55 5.13
CA ASP A 210 -32.74 2.26 3.74
C ASP A 210 -32.13 3.31 2.78
N ALA A 211 -32.10 4.58 3.19
CA ALA A 211 -31.46 5.65 2.43
C ALA A 211 -29.93 5.45 2.34
N ALA A 212 -29.27 5.08 3.45
CA ALA A 212 -27.84 4.74 3.46
C ALA A 212 -27.54 3.56 2.54
N VAL A 213 -28.29 2.46 2.64
CA VAL A 213 -28.04 1.28 1.81
C VAL A 213 -28.30 1.58 0.33
N THR A 214 -29.30 2.40 0.01
CA THR A 214 -29.54 2.84 -1.37
C THR A 214 -28.34 3.60 -1.94
N TYR A 215 -27.71 4.47 -1.14
CA TYR A 215 -26.49 5.17 -1.55
C TYR A 215 -25.32 4.19 -1.75
N LEU A 216 -25.10 3.28 -0.80
CA LEU A 216 -24.04 2.27 -0.88
C LEU A 216 -24.23 1.35 -2.09
N ALA A 217 -25.46 1.03 -2.47
CA ALA A 217 -25.75 0.21 -3.63
C ALA A 217 -25.30 0.86 -4.94
N ASP A 218 -25.49 2.17 -5.09
CA ASP A 218 -25.07 2.92 -6.27
C ASP A 218 -23.55 3.14 -6.29
N ALA A 219 -22.98 3.53 -5.15
CA ALA A 219 -21.58 3.97 -5.07
C ALA A 219 -20.55 2.85 -4.83
N TYR A 220 -20.92 1.82 -4.06
CA TYR A 220 -19.96 0.86 -3.49
C TYR A 220 -20.24 -0.59 -3.90
N PHE A 221 -21.48 -1.08 -3.79
CA PHE A 221 -21.77 -2.51 -3.99
C PHE A 221 -21.48 -3.00 -5.42
N SER A 222 -21.63 -2.14 -6.42
CA SER A 222 -21.28 -2.46 -7.81
C SER A 222 -19.80 -2.83 -8.01
N GLN A 223 -18.93 -2.42 -7.09
CA GLN A 223 -17.50 -2.76 -7.09
C GLN A 223 -17.23 -4.12 -6.43
N LEU A 224 -18.11 -4.56 -5.52
CA LEU A 224 -17.96 -5.80 -4.76
C LEU A 224 -18.60 -7.02 -5.44
N GLY A 225 -19.58 -6.80 -6.32
CA GLY A 225 -20.22 -7.87 -7.08
C GLY A 225 -21.58 -7.47 -7.64
N THR A 226 -22.29 -8.46 -8.17
CA THR A 226 -23.68 -8.30 -8.60
C THR A 226 -24.60 -8.45 -7.39
N VAL A 227 -25.35 -7.40 -7.05
CA VAL A 227 -26.34 -7.48 -5.97
C VAL A 227 -27.41 -8.52 -6.30
N THR A 228 -27.54 -9.54 -5.46
CA THR A 228 -28.55 -10.61 -5.61
C THR A 228 -29.77 -10.34 -4.74
N THR A 229 -29.56 -9.81 -3.54
CA THR A 229 -30.61 -9.39 -2.61
C THR A 229 -30.20 -8.07 -1.96
N LEU A 230 -31.10 -7.11 -1.90
CA LEU A 230 -30.86 -5.77 -1.35
C LEU A 230 -31.84 -5.51 -0.19
N ASN A 231 -31.35 -4.88 0.88
CA ASN A 231 -32.15 -4.48 2.06
C ASN A 231 -32.90 -5.64 2.71
N GLU A 232 -32.22 -6.76 2.97
CA GLU A 232 -32.77 -7.81 3.82
C GLU A 232 -32.73 -7.33 5.29
N PRO A 233 -33.88 -7.05 5.92
CA PRO A 233 -33.91 -6.44 7.24
C PRO A 233 -33.51 -7.45 8.32
N MET A 234 -32.69 -6.99 9.26
CA MET A 234 -32.25 -7.77 10.41
C MET A 234 -31.93 -6.86 11.61
N THR A 235 -31.41 -7.46 12.68
CA THR A 235 -30.96 -6.73 13.86
C THR A 235 -29.62 -7.24 14.35
N ILE A 236 -28.73 -6.34 14.77
CA ILE A 236 -27.48 -6.66 15.46
C ILE A 236 -27.53 -6.04 16.85
N ASP A 237 -27.54 -6.88 17.89
CA ASP A 237 -27.61 -6.46 19.29
C ASP A 237 -28.70 -5.39 19.55
N GLY A 238 -29.89 -5.65 19.00
CA GLY A 238 -31.06 -4.77 19.11
C GLY A 238 -31.05 -3.53 18.21
N ALA A 239 -29.96 -3.23 17.52
CA ALA A 239 -29.88 -2.17 16.53
C ALA A 239 -30.40 -2.64 15.17
N ALA A 240 -31.08 -1.74 14.43
CA ALA A 240 -31.55 -2.04 13.09
C ALA A 240 -30.36 -2.20 12.13
N ALA A 241 -30.40 -3.25 11.32
CA ALA A 241 -29.38 -3.55 10.34
C ALA A 241 -30.01 -4.12 9.06
N ASN A 242 -29.32 -3.98 7.94
CA ASN A 242 -29.75 -4.54 6.66
C ASN A 242 -28.61 -5.36 6.07
N ILE A 243 -28.90 -6.56 5.58
CA ILE A 243 -27.99 -7.36 4.75
C ILE A 243 -28.25 -7.04 3.28
N THR A 244 -27.16 -6.85 2.54
CA THR A 244 -27.12 -6.93 1.09
C THR A 244 -26.26 -8.11 0.70
N ARG A 245 -26.82 -9.01 -0.12
CA ARG A 245 -26.10 -10.18 -0.64
C ARG A 245 -25.60 -9.90 -2.05
N LEU A 246 -24.37 -10.31 -2.33
CA LEU A 246 -23.70 -10.10 -3.60
C LEU A 246 -23.17 -11.41 -4.17
N ASP A 247 -23.05 -11.47 -5.49
CA ASP A 247 -22.34 -12.51 -6.22
C ASP A 247 -21.08 -11.89 -6.84
N ASN A 248 -19.90 -12.31 -6.37
CA ASN A 248 -18.59 -11.88 -6.89
C ASN A 248 -18.02 -12.85 -7.94
N GLY A 249 -18.77 -13.89 -8.34
CA GLY A 249 -18.33 -14.91 -9.28
C GLY A 249 -17.34 -15.92 -8.72
N ALA A 250 -17.13 -15.97 -7.40
CA ALA A 250 -16.22 -16.93 -6.76
C ALA A 250 -16.79 -18.35 -6.67
N GLY A 251 -18.11 -18.53 -6.81
CA GLY A 251 -18.77 -19.83 -6.82
C GLY A 251 -20.19 -19.76 -6.26
N PRO A 252 -21.00 -20.84 -6.40
CA PRO A 252 -22.36 -20.86 -5.88
C PRO A 252 -22.42 -20.93 -4.34
N ASP A 253 -21.38 -21.46 -3.70
CA ASP A 253 -21.33 -21.72 -2.27
C ASP A 253 -20.58 -20.61 -1.50
N THR A 254 -20.19 -19.53 -2.19
CA THR A 254 -19.46 -18.42 -1.56
C THR A 254 -20.43 -17.43 -0.95
N THR A 255 -20.21 -17.09 0.32
CA THR A 255 -20.96 -16.03 1.00
C THR A 255 -20.25 -14.71 0.75
N ASN A 256 -20.95 -13.74 0.17
CA ASN A 256 -20.48 -12.36 0.03
C ASN A 256 -21.61 -11.42 0.40
N VAL A 257 -21.50 -10.80 1.57
CA VAL A 257 -22.54 -9.94 2.13
C VAL A 257 -21.95 -8.65 2.65
N VAL A 258 -22.75 -7.60 2.54
CA VAL A 258 -22.50 -6.32 3.22
C VAL A 258 -23.64 -6.06 4.17
N ILE A 259 -23.31 -5.84 5.43
CA ILE A 259 -24.24 -5.42 6.47
C ILE A 259 -24.06 -3.92 6.69
N ALA A 260 -25.15 -3.19 6.64
CA ALA A 260 -25.21 -1.79 7.04
C ALA A 260 -26.01 -1.67 8.33
N THR A 261 -25.51 -0.92 9.30
CA THR A 261 -26.21 -0.72 10.57
C THR A 261 -25.88 0.62 11.21
N PHE A 262 -26.85 1.18 11.94
CA PHE A 262 -26.60 2.28 12.86
C PHE A 262 -26.38 1.73 14.25
N SER A 263 -25.30 2.16 14.91
CA SER A 263 -25.06 1.80 16.28
C SER A 263 -26.01 2.52 17.26
N PRO A 264 -26.27 1.94 18.44
CA PRO A 264 -27.19 2.53 19.42
C PRO A 264 -26.71 3.88 19.97
N SER A 265 -25.40 4.09 20.04
CA SER A 265 -24.74 5.33 20.42
C SER A 265 -23.79 5.82 19.32
N THR A 266 -23.50 7.12 19.34
CA THR A 266 -22.42 7.70 18.55
C THR A 266 -21.08 7.43 19.26
N TYR A 267 -20.09 6.99 18.51
CA TYR A 267 -18.74 6.72 18.98
C TYR A 267 -17.77 7.79 18.50
N ALA A 268 -16.86 8.22 19.36
CA ALA A 268 -15.73 9.03 18.95
C ALA A 268 -14.65 8.12 18.34
N LEU A 269 -14.20 8.48 17.15
CA LEU A 269 -13.07 7.85 16.49
C LEU A 269 -11.83 8.70 16.76
N GLU A 270 -10.86 8.13 17.47
CA GLU A 270 -9.57 8.78 17.68
C GLU A 270 -8.59 8.36 16.59
N SER A 271 -8.11 9.32 15.82
CA SER A 271 -6.99 9.18 14.88
C SER A 271 -5.81 10.02 15.38
N GLU A 272 -4.59 9.72 14.93
CA GLU A 272 -3.36 10.41 15.35
C GLU A 272 -3.42 11.95 15.20
N SER A 273 -4.30 12.48 14.34
CA SER A 273 -4.39 13.91 14.05
C SER A 273 -5.78 14.54 14.15
N GLU A 274 -6.86 13.75 14.19
CA GLU A 274 -8.24 14.24 14.12
C GLU A 274 -9.18 13.39 14.98
N THR A 275 -10.21 14.03 15.53
CA THR A 275 -11.31 13.35 16.21
C THR A 275 -12.55 13.49 15.33
N SER A 276 -13.15 12.37 14.97
CA SER A 276 -14.43 12.35 14.28
C SER A 276 -15.42 11.47 15.02
N GLU A 277 -16.67 11.46 14.56
CA GLU A 277 -17.74 10.69 15.19
C GLU A 277 -18.31 9.70 14.17
N ALA A 278 -18.54 8.46 14.59
CA ALA A 278 -19.26 7.47 13.79
C ALA A 278 -20.50 6.96 14.52
N LYS A 279 -21.59 6.87 13.76
CA LYS A 279 -22.83 6.19 14.18
C LYS A 279 -23.23 5.10 13.18
N PHE A 280 -22.63 5.07 12.01
CA PHE A 280 -22.96 4.13 10.95
C PHE A 280 -21.79 3.21 10.68
N TRP A 281 -22.09 1.93 10.48
CA TRP A 281 -21.12 0.86 10.30
C TRP A 281 -21.42 0.10 9.02
N VAL A 282 -20.35 -0.22 8.29
CA VAL A 282 -20.39 -1.13 7.15
C VAL A 282 -19.56 -2.35 7.52
N ILE A 283 -20.18 -3.52 7.48
CA ILE A 283 -19.53 -4.80 7.76
C ILE A 283 -19.55 -5.62 6.47
N THR A 284 -18.39 -5.94 5.93
CA THR A 284 -18.27 -6.79 4.74
C THR A 284 -17.80 -8.16 5.16
N VAL A 285 -18.53 -9.20 4.78
CA VAL A 285 -18.16 -10.60 5.02
C VAL A 285 -18.08 -11.31 3.67
N ALA A 286 -16.91 -11.81 3.35
CA ALA A 286 -16.68 -12.68 2.21
C ALA A 286 -16.06 -13.99 2.69
N THR A 287 -16.59 -15.13 2.25
CA THR A 287 -15.98 -16.44 2.50
C THR A 287 -16.30 -17.39 1.36
N MET A 288 -15.34 -18.25 1.04
CA MET A 288 -15.50 -19.34 0.08
C MET A 288 -16.03 -20.63 0.72
N ASP A 289 -16.14 -20.67 2.05
CA ASP A 289 -16.65 -21.84 2.78
C ASP A 289 -18.15 -21.99 2.57
N ASP A 290 -18.58 -23.24 2.41
CA ASP A 290 -19.98 -23.67 2.38
C ASP A 290 -20.75 -23.32 3.67
N ASP A 291 -20.03 -23.19 4.78
CA ASP A 291 -20.54 -22.77 6.09
C ASP A 291 -20.61 -21.24 6.25
N GLY A 292 -20.54 -20.46 5.17
CA GLY A 292 -20.48 -18.99 5.26
C GLY A 292 -21.68 -18.31 5.92
N ASP A 293 -22.88 -18.85 5.74
CA ASP A 293 -24.07 -18.35 6.45
C ASP A 293 -24.02 -18.69 7.96
N ASP A 294 -23.43 -19.82 8.37
CA ASP A 294 -23.24 -20.19 9.78
C ASP A 294 -22.18 -19.28 10.45
N ILE A 295 -21.15 -18.86 9.70
CA ILE A 295 -20.17 -17.86 10.15
C ILE A 295 -20.86 -16.52 10.38
N LEU A 296 -21.69 -16.09 9.44
CA LEU A 296 -22.46 -14.85 9.51
C LEU A 296 -23.42 -14.86 10.71
N GLU A 297 -24.18 -15.93 10.90
CA GLU A 297 -25.12 -16.08 12.02
C GLU A 297 -24.40 -16.02 13.37
N ARG A 298 -23.31 -16.77 13.54
CA ARG A 298 -22.52 -16.73 14.78
C ARG A 298 -21.96 -15.34 15.08
N MET A 299 -21.45 -14.65 14.08
CA MET A 299 -20.93 -13.30 14.23
C MET A 299 -22.02 -12.34 14.70
N ILE A 300 -23.22 -12.41 14.11
CA ILE A 300 -24.35 -11.55 14.46
C ILE A 300 -24.88 -11.88 15.87
N ASP A 301 -25.02 -13.16 16.21
CA ASP A 301 -25.56 -13.62 17.50
C ASP A 301 -24.65 -13.28 18.69
N THR A 302 -23.34 -13.22 18.45
CA THR A 302 -22.33 -12.90 19.48
C THR A 302 -21.95 -11.43 19.50
N TRP A 303 -22.47 -10.63 18.57
CA TRP A 303 -22.19 -9.21 18.50
C TRP A 303 -22.71 -8.48 19.74
N GLN A 304 -21.88 -7.58 20.28
CA GLN A 304 -22.25 -6.68 21.36
C GLN A 304 -21.74 -5.27 21.08
N TRP A 305 -22.63 -4.30 21.09
CA TRP A 305 -22.25 -2.89 21.13
C TRP A 305 -21.74 -2.52 22.53
N ARG A 306 -20.79 -1.58 22.60
CA ARG A 306 -20.15 -1.16 23.85
C ARG A 306 -20.47 0.27 24.26
#